data_AF-Q0V1Q0-F1
#
_entry.id   AF-Q0V1Q0-F1
#
_cell.length_a   1.000
_cell.length_b   1.000
_cell.length_c   1.000
_cell.angle_alpha   90.00
_cell.angle_beta   90.00
_cell.angle_gamma   90.00
#
_symmetry.space_group_name_H-M   'P 1'
#
loop_
_entity.id
_entity.type
_entity.pdbx_description
1 polymer ?
#
loop_
_entity_poly.entity_id
_entity_poly.type
_entity_poly.pdbx_seq_one_letter_code
_entity_poly.pdbx_strand_id
1 'polypeptide(L)'
;MGALLTLPISLLNFLLPFTKPGTPLAQDIVHTAVLCGTLYYAPQIAEWYNARQHRDAPPDAPDEDTIHQPGADPATANPPPRQRQREDLPLDERLVLQPSDDEDDAQPPPLAPTPPFNQQNHNIQEPPLPQPHDAGEGPANPNPDAPRNTPANRTVGAKKAKSLARKDQRRAYHEFHRQEAELRRLREQEGAEEREAELAAEKERRAKIEADIAAKEKEERARRKEEERREQEEENERRERVVDRVRREVRQRGCVDLLEQGRKEGKDRLWITRLVKASGLLSQLSTEGSKVMITGDGWLVKVDQEIMAQAYRDAEMFGAKHGGRVGFEELGGFMERAVRARAKA
;
A
#
# COMPACT_ATOMS: atom_id res chain seq x y z
N MET A 1 2.55 32.16 19.79
CA MET A 1 1.60 32.38 18.69
C MET A 1 0.16 31.95 19.05
N GLY A 2 -0.32 32.17 20.29
CA GLY A 2 -1.61 31.65 20.77
C GLY A 2 -2.71 32.69 21.00
N ALA A 3 -2.42 33.98 20.83
CA ALA A 3 -3.36 35.06 21.16
C ALA A 3 -4.29 35.47 19.99
N LEU A 4 -3.97 35.07 18.76
CA LEU A 4 -4.76 35.48 17.58
C LEU A 4 -5.96 34.56 17.30
N LEU A 5 -6.02 33.37 17.91
CA LEU A 5 -7.11 32.41 17.73
C LEU A 5 -8.21 32.49 18.80
N THR A 6 -7.98 33.19 19.92
CA THR A 6 -8.96 33.27 21.01
C THR A 6 -10.09 34.26 20.75
N LEU A 7 -9.82 35.34 20.01
CA LEU A 7 -10.82 36.36 19.64
C LEU A 7 -11.96 35.83 18.74
N PRO A 8 -11.71 35.08 17.64
CA PRO A 8 -12.79 34.55 16.82
C PRO A 8 -13.64 33.51 17.56
N ILE A 9 -13.04 32.72 18.45
CA ILE A 9 -13.74 31.70 19.26
C ILE A 9 -14.71 32.37 20.25
N SER A 10 -14.29 33.48 20.88
CA SER A 10 -15.15 34.23 21.80
C SER A 10 -16.30 34.92 21.08
N LEU A 11 -16.08 35.40 19.84
CA LEU A 11 -17.12 36.03 19.03
C LEU A 11 -18.18 35.01 18.55
N LEU A 12 -17.74 33.80 18.18
CA LEU A 12 -18.61 32.69 17.79
C LEU A 12 -19.51 32.23 18.94
N ASN A 13 -18.98 32.13 20.16
CA ASN A 13 -19.77 31.83 21.36
C ASN A 13 -20.80 32.93 21.70
N PHE A 14 -20.60 34.17 21.26
CA PHE A 14 -21.53 35.28 21.49
C PHE A 14 -22.64 35.35 20.43
N LEU A 15 -22.36 34.95 19.18
CA LEU A 15 -23.34 34.98 18.09
C LEU A 15 -24.30 33.77 18.08
N LEU A 16 -23.99 32.68 18.77
CA LEU A 16 -24.82 31.48 18.80
C LEU A 16 -25.44 31.27 20.20
N PRO A 17 -26.63 31.84 20.49
CA PRO A 17 -27.27 31.77 21.81
C PRO A 17 -27.79 30.38 22.22
N PHE A 18 -27.52 29.32 21.45
CA PHE A 18 -27.97 27.95 21.71
C PHE A 18 -26.90 27.01 22.28
N THR A 19 -25.65 27.47 22.44
CA THR A 19 -24.55 26.59 22.86
C THR A 19 -24.34 26.65 24.37
N LYS A 20 -24.63 25.54 25.05
CA LYS A 20 -24.35 25.35 26.47
C LYS A 20 -22.82 25.38 26.70
N PRO A 21 -22.30 26.09 27.71
CA PRO A 21 -20.85 26.30 27.92
C PRO A 21 -20.05 25.04 28.30
N GLY A 22 -20.67 23.86 28.29
CA GLY A 22 -20.07 22.58 28.70
C GLY A 22 -19.70 21.64 27.55
N THR A 23 -20.10 21.94 26.31
CA THR A 23 -19.66 21.17 25.13
C THR A 23 -18.58 21.97 24.38
N PRO A 24 -17.43 21.38 24.04
CA PRO A 24 -16.40 22.11 23.31
C PRO A 24 -16.95 22.46 21.93
N LEU A 25 -17.29 23.72 21.69
CA LEU A 25 -17.81 24.27 20.43
C LEU A 25 -17.01 23.80 19.19
N ALA A 26 -15.71 23.61 19.36
CA ALA A 26 -14.82 23.07 18.33
C ALA A 26 -15.24 21.67 17.86
N GLN A 27 -15.75 20.81 18.75
CA GLN A 27 -16.23 19.47 18.42
C GLN A 27 -17.47 19.53 17.53
N ASP A 28 -18.42 20.42 17.83
CA ASP A 28 -19.64 20.57 17.03
C ASP A 28 -19.34 21.20 15.66
N ILE A 29 -18.40 22.14 15.59
CA ILE A 29 -17.91 22.72 14.32
C ILE A 29 -17.18 21.66 13.49
N VAL A 30 -16.31 20.85 14.10
CA VAL A 30 -15.62 19.76 13.41
C VAL A 30 -16.62 18.70 12.93
N HIS A 31 -17.58 18.29 13.75
CA HIS A 31 -18.61 17.35 13.36
C HIS A 31 -19.49 17.88 12.23
N THR A 32 -19.86 19.16 12.29
CA THR A 32 -20.63 19.81 11.23
C THR A 32 -19.81 19.90 9.94
N ALA A 33 -18.53 20.27 10.02
CA ALA A 33 -17.64 20.33 8.87
C ALA A 33 -17.43 18.95 8.24
N VAL A 34 -17.26 17.90 9.06
CA VAL A 34 -17.16 16.51 8.59
C VAL A 34 -18.47 16.06 7.94
N LEU A 35 -19.62 16.35 8.55
CA LEU A 35 -20.92 15.95 8.02
C LEU A 35 -21.29 16.71 6.74
N CYS A 36 -21.00 18.01 6.66
CA CYS A 36 -21.16 18.79 5.43
C CYS A 36 -20.19 18.33 4.35
N GLY A 37 -18.93 18.03 4.71
CA GLY A 37 -17.93 17.51 3.79
C GLY A 37 -18.33 16.15 3.23
N THR A 38 -18.76 15.21 4.07
CA THR A 38 -19.22 13.90 3.61
C THR A 38 -20.48 13.99 2.77
N LEU A 39 -21.45 14.83 3.11
CA LEU A 39 -22.65 15.02 2.27
C LEU A 39 -22.34 15.69 0.92
N TYR A 40 -21.39 16.62 0.88
CA TYR A 40 -20.95 17.27 -0.36
C TYR A 40 -20.24 16.28 -1.29
N TYR A 41 -19.39 15.41 -0.74
CA TYR A 41 -18.62 14.42 -1.52
C TYR A 41 -19.31 13.05 -1.66
N ALA A 42 -20.42 12.79 -0.96
CA ALA A 42 -21.15 11.52 -1.01
C ALA A 42 -21.56 11.10 -2.44
N PRO A 43 -22.04 12.01 -3.32
CA PRO A 43 -22.36 11.65 -4.70
C PRO A 43 -21.11 11.17 -5.47
N GLN A 44 -19.98 11.84 -5.31
CA GLN A 44 -18.73 11.49 -5.99
C GLN A 44 -18.15 10.16 -5.48
N ILE A 45 -18.24 9.90 -4.18
CA ILE A 45 -17.81 8.63 -3.59
C ILE A 45 -18.72 7.49 -4.07
N ALA A 46 -20.03 7.72 -4.16
CA ALA A 46 -20.98 6.73 -4.68
C ALA A 46 -20.73 6.42 -6.16
N GLU A 47 -20.49 7.42 -6.99
CA GLU A 47 -20.13 7.23 -8.41
C GLU A 47 -18.83 6.45 -8.57
N TRP A 48 -17.80 6.80 -7.80
CA TRP A 48 -16.52 6.09 -7.83
C TRP A 48 -16.65 4.62 -7.38
N TYR A 49 -17.45 4.35 -6.35
CA TYR A 49 -17.70 3.00 -5.85
C TYR A 49 -18.46 2.15 -6.87
N ASN A 50 -19.53 2.71 -7.48
CA ASN A 50 -20.29 2.04 -8.53
C ASN A 50 -19.44 1.76 -9.78
N ALA A 51 -18.60 2.73 -10.20
CA ALA A 51 -17.69 2.55 -11.33
C ALA A 51 -16.67 1.43 -11.11
N ARG A 52 -16.26 1.20 -9.85
CA ARG A 52 -15.32 0.13 -9.49
C ARG A 52 -15.99 -1.24 -9.46
N GLN A 53 -17.21 -1.33 -8.89
CA GLN A 53 -17.99 -2.57 -8.94
C GLN A 53 -18.32 -3.03 -10.36
N HIS A 54 -18.58 -2.11 -11.29
CA HIS A 54 -18.79 -2.46 -12.70
C HIS A 54 -17.51 -2.89 -13.43
N ARG A 55 -16.32 -2.50 -12.94
CA ARG A 55 -15.04 -2.88 -13.54
C ARG A 55 -14.53 -4.25 -13.08
N ASP A 56 -14.84 -4.61 -11.84
CA ASP A 56 -14.42 -5.88 -11.24
C ASP A 56 -15.45 -7.00 -11.44
N ALA A 57 -16.59 -6.72 -12.10
CA ALA A 57 -17.53 -7.74 -12.53
C ALA A 57 -16.94 -8.52 -13.73
N PRO A 58 -16.64 -9.83 -13.59
CA PRO A 58 -16.08 -10.62 -14.68
C PRO A 58 -17.06 -10.68 -15.86
N PRO A 59 -16.61 -10.45 -17.11
CA PRO A 59 -17.48 -10.25 -18.26
C PRO A 59 -18.16 -11.52 -18.84
N ASP A 60 -18.19 -12.65 -18.13
CA ASP A 60 -18.69 -13.93 -18.68
C ASP A 60 -19.40 -14.79 -17.63
N ALA A 61 -20.56 -14.35 -17.16
CA ALA A 61 -21.57 -15.27 -16.64
C ALA A 61 -22.84 -15.08 -17.48
N PRO A 62 -23.17 -16.02 -18.39
CA PRO A 62 -24.40 -15.92 -19.17
C PRO A 62 -25.60 -15.96 -18.22
N ASP A 63 -26.49 -14.98 -18.40
CA ASP A 63 -27.83 -14.93 -17.82
C ASP A 63 -28.56 -16.26 -18.08
N GLU A 64 -28.64 -17.13 -17.07
CA GLU A 64 -29.66 -18.17 -17.07
C GLU A 64 -31.00 -17.53 -16.75
N ASP A 65 -31.80 -17.38 -17.82
CA ASP A 65 -33.24 -17.12 -17.83
C ASP A 65 -33.95 -17.84 -16.67
N THR A 66 -34.16 -17.13 -15.57
CA THR A 66 -35.08 -17.59 -14.53
C THR A 66 -36.49 -17.18 -14.96
N ILE A 67 -37.05 -18.05 -15.81
CA ILE A 67 -38.42 -18.02 -16.29
C ILE A 67 -39.39 -18.00 -15.09
N HIS A 68 -40.25 -16.99 -15.07
CA HIS A 68 -41.45 -16.93 -14.27
C HIS A 68 -42.28 -18.21 -14.40
N GLN A 69 -42.59 -18.86 -13.28
CA GLN A 69 -43.72 -19.77 -13.19
C GLN A 69 -44.70 -19.26 -12.12
N PRO A 70 -45.93 -18.85 -12.50
CA PRO A 70 -46.96 -18.45 -11.55
C PRO A 70 -47.89 -19.63 -11.25
N GLY A 71 -48.17 -19.85 -9.96
CA GLY A 71 -49.38 -20.52 -9.49
C GLY A 71 -49.18 -21.83 -8.71
N ALA A 72 -49.50 -21.81 -7.41
CA ALA A 72 -50.48 -22.70 -6.76
C ALA A 72 -50.39 -22.63 -5.21
N ASP A 73 -51.34 -21.88 -4.65
CA ASP A 73 -52.10 -22.06 -3.40
C ASP A 73 -51.52 -22.01 -1.96
N PRO A 74 -52.37 -21.55 -1.00
CA PRO A 74 -51.97 -21.14 0.34
C PRO A 74 -52.50 -22.09 1.43
N ALA A 75 -51.63 -22.50 2.35
CA ALA A 75 -51.86 -22.95 3.74
C ALA A 75 -50.68 -23.88 4.08
N THR A 76 -49.88 -23.67 5.11
CA THR A 76 -50.27 -23.93 6.50
C THR A 76 -49.05 -23.61 7.39
N ALA A 77 -49.31 -22.96 8.54
CA ALA A 77 -48.57 -23.02 9.80
C ALA A 77 -47.11 -22.50 9.94
N ASN A 78 -47.01 -21.47 10.79
CA ASN A 78 -46.03 -21.23 11.87
C ASN A 78 -44.53 -21.07 11.52
N PRO A 79 -43.95 -19.87 11.70
CA PRO A 79 -42.50 -19.69 11.69
C PRO A 79 -41.88 -19.99 13.08
N PRO A 80 -40.80 -20.78 13.18
CA PRO A 80 -39.94 -20.76 14.36
C PRO A 80 -38.96 -19.57 14.30
N PRO A 81 -38.49 -19.06 15.46
CA PRO A 81 -37.61 -17.89 15.51
C PRO A 81 -36.22 -18.24 14.97
N ARG A 82 -35.79 -17.55 13.91
CA ARG A 82 -34.41 -17.62 13.41
C ARG A 82 -33.45 -17.03 14.44
N GLN A 83 -32.71 -17.90 15.10
CA GLN A 83 -31.49 -17.58 15.82
C GLN A 83 -30.51 -16.89 14.87
N ARG A 84 -30.02 -15.72 15.27
CA ARG A 84 -28.86 -15.06 14.66
C ARG A 84 -27.61 -15.85 15.03
N GLN A 85 -27.28 -16.88 14.25
CA GLN A 85 -25.91 -17.36 14.21
C GLN A 85 -25.12 -16.36 13.38
N ARG A 86 -24.25 -15.59 14.06
CA ARG A 86 -23.12 -14.95 13.43
C ARG A 86 -22.22 -16.09 12.94
N GLU A 87 -22.27 -16.35 11.66
CA GLU A 87 -21.22 -17.12 10.99
C GLU A 87 -19.98 -16.24 10.98
N ASP A 88 -18.97 -16.68 11.71
CA ASP A 88 -17.60 -16.22 11.59
C ASP A 88 -17.17 -16.48 10.14
N LEU A 89 -17.09 -15.41 9.34
CA LEU A 89 -16.39 -15.47 8.06
C LEU A 89 -14.92 -15.86 8.36
N PRO A 90 -14.37 -16.91 7.75
CA PRO A 90 -12.96 -17.20 7.87
C PRO A 90 -12.18 -16.03 7.26
N LEU A 91 -11.43 -15.32 8.10
CA LEU A 91 -10.41 -14.38 7.65
C LEU A 91 -9.41 -15.17 6.80
N ASP A 92 -9.44 -14.92 5.49
CA ASP A 92 -8.49 -15.49 4.54
C ASP A 92 -7.10 -14.91 4.82
N GLU A 93 -6.25 -15.67 5.52
CA GLU A 93 -4.87 -15.32 5.87
C GLU A 93 -3.93 -15.23 4.65
N ARG A 94 -4.46 -15.25 3.43
CA ARG A 94 -3.71 -15.06 2.18
C ARG A 94 -3.55 -13.60 1.74
N LEU A 95 -4.07 -12.64 2.49
CA LEU A 95 -3.72 -11.21 2.35
C LEU A 95 -2.40 -10.88 3.07
N VAL A 96 -1.39 -11.73 2.91
CA VAL A 96 0.00 -11.34 3.16
C VAL A 96 0.34 -10.32 2.07
N LEU A 97 0.53 -9.08 2.48
CA LEU A 97 1.16 -8.02 1.70
C LEU A 97 2.50 -8.54 1.20
N GLN A 98 2.50 -9.14 0.00
CA GLN A 98 3.72 -9.30 -0.76
C GLN A 98 4.21 -7.88 -1.08
N PRO A 99 5.48 -7.55 -0.76
CA PRO A 99 6.08 -6.35 -1.33
C PRO A 99 6.03 -6.53 -2.85
N SER A 100 5.26 -5.68 -3.51
CA SER A 100 5.27 -5.58 -4.97
C SER A 100 6.65 -5.04 -5.36
N ASP A 101 7.54 -5.96 -5.71
CA ASP A 101 8.63 -5.70 -6.65
C ASP A 101 7.96 -5.40 -8.01
N ASP A 102 7.42 -4.20 -8.14
CA ASP A 102 7.14 -3.61 -9.44
C ASP A 102 8.50 -3.18 -10.02
N GLU A 103 9.26 -4.16 -10.50
CA GLU A 103 10.23 -3.90 -11.56
C GLU A 103 9.43 -3.32 -12.73
N ASP A 104 9.76 -2.07 -13.08
CA ASP A 104 9.29 -1.33 -14.25
C ASP A 104 9.52 -2.16 -15.54
N ASP A 105 8.63 -3.12 -15.82
CA ASP A 105 8.38 -3.59 -17.17
C ASP A 105 7.61 -2.47 -17.87
N ALA A 106 8.35 -1.45 -18.30
CA ALA A 106 7.88 -0.40 -19.17
C ALA A 106 7.31 -1.02 -20.45
N GLN A 107 5.99 -1.27 -20.44
CA GLN A 107 5.24 -1.65 -21.63
C GLN A 107 5.53 -0.60 -22.71
N PRO A 108 6.13 -0.97 -23.86
CA PRO A 108 6.39 -0.01 -24.91
C PRO A 108 5.05 0.60 -25.35
N PRO A 109 4.97 1.92 -25.55
CA PRO A 109 3.73 2.56 -25.97
C PRO A 109 3.23 1.91 -27.26
N PRO A 110 1.90 1.76 -27.43
CA PRO A 110 1.34 1.13 -28.62
C PRO A 110 1.83 1.85 -29.88
N LEU A 111 2.35 1.08 -30.83
CA LEU A 111 2.85 1.60 -32.11
C LEU A 111 1.73 2.39 -32.80
N ALA A 112 2.05 3.62 -33.20
CA ALA A 112 1.13 4.48 -33.93
C ALA A 112 0.63 3.77 -35.21
N PRO A 113 -0.65 3.97 -35.59
CA PRO A 113 -1.23 3.35 -36.77
C PRO A 113 -0.44 3.77 -38.02
N THR A 114 0.23 2.80 -38.64
CA THR A 114 0.98 2.99 -39.87
C THR A 114 0.02 3.45 -40.98
N PRO A 115 0.28 4.58 -41.66
CA PRO A 115 -0.58 5.03 -42.75
C PRO A 115 -0.59 4.01 -43.89
N PRO A 116 -1.73 3.81 -44.58
CA PRO A 116 -1.85 2.83 -45.64
C PRO A 116 -0.90 3.15 -46.80
N PHE A 117 -0.19 2.12 -47.26
CA PHE A 117 0.68 2.15 -48.42
C PHE A 117 -0.12 2.62 -49.65
N ASN A 118 0.16 3.84 -50.11
CA ASN A 118 -0.48 4.40 -51.29
C ASN A 118 0.06 3.67 -52.54
N GLN A 119 -0.71 2.74 -53.10
CA GLN A 119 -0.40 1.99 -54.33
C GLN A 119 -0.60 2.83 -55.60
N GLN A 120 -0.07 4.05 -55.65
CA GLN A 120 -0.17 4.92 -56.81
C GLN A 120 1.21 5.40 -57.22
N ASN A 121 1.84 4.66 -58.13
CA ASN A 121 2.67 5.14 -59.25
C ASN A 121 3.77 4.13 -59.59
N HIS A 122 3.45 3.08 -60.35
CA HIS A 122 4.42 2.40 -61.21
C HIS A 122 3.84 2.29 -62.63
N ASN A 123 3.56 3.43 -63.25
CA ASN A 123 3.53 3.53 -64.71
C ASN A 123 4.97 3.84 -65.15
N ILE A 124 5.85 2.83 -65.05
CA ILE A 124 7.21 2.92 -65.55
C ILE A 124 7.13 2.65 -67.05
N GLN A 125 7.21 3.74 -67.80
CA GLN A 125 7.33 3.76 -69.25
C GLN A 125 8.65 3.09 -69.64
N GLU A 126 8.59 1.93 -70.28
CA GLU A 126 9.75 1.26 -70.88
C GLU A 126 10.36 2.18 -71.98
N PRO A 127 11.68 2.39 -72.02
CA PRO A 127 12.33 3.07 -73.12
C PRO A 127 12.40 2.16 -74.36
N PRO A 128 12.24 2.70 -75.59
CA PRO A 128 12.22 1.91 -76.81
C PRO A 128 13.60 1.34 -77.15
N LEU A 129 13.62 0.04 -77.48
CA LEU A 129 14.79 -0.69 -77.97
C LEU A 129 15.21 -0.17 -79.36
N PRO A 130 16.50 0.13 -79.61
CA PRO A 130 17.00 0.32 -80.97
C PRO A 130 17.08 -1.03 -81.70
N GLN A 131 16.53 -1.07 -82.91
CA GLN A 131 16.63 -2.21 -83.83
C GLN A 131 18.08 -2.35 -84.34
N PRO A 132 18.67 -3.56 -84.35
CA PRO A 132 19.92 -3.78 -85.04
C PRO A 132 19.65 -4.04 -86.53
N HIS A 133 20.28 -3.22 -87.37
CA HIS A 133 20.40 -3.43 -88.81
C HIS A 133 21.21 -4.71 -89.11
N ASP A 134 20.72 -5.49 -90.06
CA ASP A 134 21.50 -6.50 -90.79
C ASP A 134 22.70 -5.85 -91.48
N ALA A 135 23.89 -6.39 -91.24
CA ALA A 135 25.06 -6.11 -92.05
C ALA A 135 26.07 -7.27 -91.98
N GLY A 136 26.35 -7.87 -93.14
CA GLY A 136 27.70 -8.26 -93.53
C GLY A 136 28.07 -9.74 -93.38
N GLU A 137 27.83 -10.50 -94.45
CA GLU A 137 28.66 -11.66 -94.79
C GLU A 137 30.08 -11.20 -95.18
N GLY A 138 31.12 -11.87 -94.64
CA GLY A 138 32.52 -11.64 -94.99
C GLY A 138 33.45 -12.72 -94.40
N PRO A 139 34.59 -13.04 -95.05
CA PRO A 139 35.08 -14.42 -95.21
C PRO A 139 36.03 -14.95 -94.12
N ALA A 140 36.13 -16.28 -94.08
CA ALA A 140 37.00 -17.07 -93.23
C ALA A 140 38.48 -16.96 -93.64
N ASN A 141 39.35 -16.70 -92.65
CA ASN A 141 40.74 -17.17 -92.70
C ASN A 141 41.28 -17.38 -91.27
N PRO A 142 41.59 -18.60 -90.81
CA PRO A 142 42.20 -18.82 -89.50
C PRO A 142 43.72 -18.64 -89.55
N ASN A 143 44.21 -17.70 -88.74
CA ASN A 143 45.63 -17.48 -88.46
C ASN A 143 46.11 -18.47 -87.36
N PRO A 144 47.19 -19.26 -87.55
CA PRO A 144 47.55 -20.35 -86.63
C PRO A 144 48.17 -19.96 -85.27
N ASP A 145 48.49 -18.69 -85.02
CA ASP A 145 49.22 -18.25 -83.81
C ASP A 145 48.36 -17.52 -82.75
N ALA A 146 47.03 -17.64 -82.80
CA ALA A 146 46.15 -16.98 -81.81
C ALA A 146 46.09 -17.75 -80.46
N PRO A 147 46.20 -17.08 -79.30
CA PRO A 147 46.14 -17.73 -77.98
C PRO A 147 44.79 -18.45 -77.80
N ARG A 148 44.85 -19.70 -77.30
CA ARG A 148 43.65 -20.54 -77.08
C ARG A 148 42.58 -19.75 -76.32
N ASN A 149 41.42 -19.57 -76.95
CA ASN A 149 40.26 -18.94 -76.32
C ASN A 149 39.90 -19.66 -75.02
N THR A 150 40.24 -19.04 -73.89
CA THR A 150 39.70 -19.39 -72.59
C THR A 150 38.17 -19.34 -72.66
N PRO A 151 37.43 -20.07 -71.82
CA PRO A 151 35.96 -20.05 -71.85
C PRO A 151 35.35 -18.64 -71.72
N ALA A 152 36.12 -17.65 -71.25
CA ALA A 152 35.77 -16.23 -71.24
C ALA A 152 35.85 -15.55 -72.62
N ASN A 153 36.74 -15.98 -73.52
CA ASN A 153 37.00 -15.38 -74.84
C ASN A 153 36.36 -16.15 -76.02
N ARG A 154 35.45 -17.10 -75.77
CA ARG A 154 34.72 -17.76 -76.86
C ARG A 154 33.71 -16.79 -77.47
N THR A 155 33.72 -16.64 -78.80
CA THR A 155 32.69 -15.95 -79.58
C THR A 155 31.35 -16.63 -79.36
N VAL A 156 30.62 -16.17 -78.36
CA VAL A 156 29.27 -16.60 -78.07
C VAL A 156 28.33 -15.94 -79.07
N GLY A 157 27.49 -16.75 -79.74
CA GLY A 157 26.50 -16.22 -80.68
C GLY A 157 25.62 -15.14 -80.03
N ALA A 158 25.12 -14.19 -80.82
CA ALA A 158 24.47 -12.96 -80.37
C ALA A 158 23.41 -13.16 -79.27
N LYS A 159 22.60 -14.24 -79.36
CA LYS A 159 21.59 -14.58 -78.33
C LYS A 159 22.21 -14.95 -76.98
N LYS A 160 23.31 -15.72 -77.00
CA LYS A 160 24.03 -16.16 -75.80
C LYS A 160 24.85 -15.02 -75.19
N ALA A 161 25.43 -14.14 -76.02
CA ALA A 161 26.08 -12.91 -75.58
C ALA A 161 25.09 -12.00 -74.82
N LYS A 162 23.88 -11.78 -75.37
CA LYS A 162 22.84 -10.98 -74.70
C LYS A 162 22.34 -11.61 -73.39
N SER A 163 22.22 -12.93 -73.34
CA SER A 163 21.85 -13.65 -72.11
C SER A 163 22.93 -13.55 -71.02
N LEU A 164 24.20 -13.69 -71.40
CA LEU A 164 25.34 -13.51 -70.50
C LEU A 164 25.42 -12.06 -69.99
N ALA A 165 25.27 -11.06 -70.86
CA ALA A 165 25.26 -9.65 -70.46
C ALA A 165 24.13 -9.34 -69.45
N ARG A 166 22.92 -9.89 -69.66
CA ARG A 166 21.82 -9.73 -68.68
C ARG A 166 22.11 -10.42 -67.35
N LYS A 167 22.74 -11.60 -67.37
CA LYS A 167 23.13 -12.31 -66.15
C LYS A 167 24.23 -11.56 -65.40
N ASP A 168 25.16 -10.97 -66.12
CA ASP A 168 26.25 -10.17 -65.57
C ASP A 168 25.73 -8.85 -64.97
N GLN A 169 24.82 -8.16 -65.66
CA GLN A 169 24.10 -6.99 -65.12
C GLN A 169 23.35 -7.32 -63.82
N ARG A 170 22.69 -8.49 -63.73
CA ARG A 170 22.03 -8.93 -62.49
C ARG A 170 23.04 -9.19 -61.37
N ARG A 171 24.18 -9.82 -61.66
CA ARG A 171 25.25 -10.03 -60.68
C ARG A 171 25.83 -8.70 -60.19
N ALA A 172 26.20 -7.82 -61.12
CA ALA A 172 26.70 -6.48 -60.81
C ALA A 172 25.71 -5.67 -59.97
N TYR A 173 24.41 -5.75 -60.27
CA TYR A 173 23.37 -5.10 -59.46
C TYR A 173 23.31 -5.68 -58.04
N HIS A 174 23.31 -7.00 -57.88
CA HIS A 174 23.29 -7.62 -56.55
C HIS A 174 24.58 -7.39 -55.76
N GLU A 175 25.74 -7.35 -56.44
CA GLU A 175 27.02 -7.01 -55.82
C GLU A 175 27.06 -5.55 -55.40
N PHE A 176 26.57 -4.63 -56.23
CA PHE A 176 26.41 -3.22 -55.88
C PHE A 176 25.52 -3.05 -54.63
N HIS A 177 24.38 -3.75 -54.55
CA HIS A 177 23.51 -3.70 -53.38
C HIS A 177 24.17 -4.29 -52.11
N ARG A 178 24.99 -5.34 -52.26
CA ARG A 178 25.77 -5.87 -51.13
C ARG A 178 26.82 -4.86 -50.67
N GLN A 179 27.54 -4.26 -51.60
CA GLN A 179 28.54 -3.23 -51.30
C GLN A 179 27.89 -2.00 -50.66
N GLU A 180 26.73 -1.56 -51.13
CA GLU A 180 25.99 -0.44 -50.54
C GLU A 180 25.52 -0.77 -49.11
N ALA A 181 25.04 -1.99 -48.87
CA ALA A 181 24.67 -2.45 -47.54
C ALA A 181 25.86 -2.57 -46.58
N GLU A 182 27.01 -3.07 -47.08
CA GLU A 182 28.26 -3.14 -46.31
C GLU A 182 28.80 -1.74 -45.99
N LEU A 183 28.75 -0.82 -46.94
CA LEU A 183 29.15 0.58 -46.76
C LEU A 183 28.22 1.30 -45.77
N ARG A 184 26.92 0.98 -45.76
CA ARG A 184 25.98 1.49 -44.74
C ARG A 184 26.30 0.94 -43.34
N ARG A 185 26.58 -0.37 -43.22
CA ARG A 185 26.98 -0.98 -41.94
C ARG A 185 28.27 -0.39 -41.39
N LEU A 186 29.27 -0.15 -42.24
CA LEU A 186 30.54 0.47 -41.82
C LEU A 186 30.31 1.90 -41.29
N ARG A 187 29.52 2.72 -41.99
CA ARG A 187 29.17 4.07 -41.50
C ARG A 187 28.37 4.06 -40.20
N GLU A 188 27.47 3.10 -40.03
CA GLU A 188 26.70 2.93 -38.80
C GLU A 188 27.59 2.47 -37.63
N GLN A 189 28.57 1.59 -37.89
CA GLN A 189 29.55 1.12 -36.90
C GLN A 189 30.50 2.23 -36.46
N GLU A 190 31.04 3.02 -37.40
CA GLU A 190 31.90 4.17 -37.10
C GLU A 190 31.19 5.21 -36.22
N GLY A 191 29.91 5.47 -36.46
CA GLY A 191 29.10 6.37 -35.62
C GLY A 191 28.38 5.70 -34.44
N ALA A 192 28.52 4.39 -34.25
CA ALA A 192 27.90 3.68 -33.13
C ALA A 192 28.71 3.89 -31.84
N GLU A 193 30.03 3.72 -31.93
CA GLU A 193 30.92 3.82 -30.76
C GLU A 193 30.87 5.23 -30.13
N GLU A 194 30.84 6.28 -30.96
CA GLU A 194 30.75 7.67 -30.47
C GLU A 194 29.41 7.95 -29.78
N ARG A 195 28.29 7.51 -30.36
CA ARG A 195 26.96 7.66 -29.75
C ARG A 195 26.83 6.82 -28.47
N GLU A 196 27.39 5.62 -28.44
CA GLU A 196 27.41 4.78 -27.26
C GLU A 196 28.26 5.38 -26.14
N ALA A 197 29.41 5.96 -26.46
CA ALA A 197 30.26 6.65 -25.50
C ALA A 197 29.57 7.90 -24.93
N GLU A 198 28.87 8.68 -25.75
CA GLU A 198 28.09 9.84 -25.30
C GLU A 198 26.93 9.43 -24.39
N LEU A 199 26.17 8.40 -24.78
CA LEU A 199 25.08 7.87 -23.98
C LEU A 199 25.58 7.24 -22.67
N ALA A 200 26.74 6.59 -22.67
CA ALA A 200 27.36 6.05 -21.47
C ALA A 200 27.79 7.16 -20.51
N ALA A 201 28.44 8.22 -21.01
CA ALA A 201 28.84 9.36 -20.19
C ALA A 201 27.63 10.09 -19.57
N GLU A 202 26.52 10.22 -20.29
CA GLU A 202 25.29 10.78 -19.75
C GLU A 202 24.66 9.85 -18.70
N LYS A 203 24.60 8.54 -18.96
CA LYS A 203 24.12 7.53 -18.00
C LYS A 203 24.92 7.56 -16.71
N GLU A 204 26.25 7.68 -16.78
CA GLU A 204 27.09 7.80 -15.60
C GLU A 204 26.81 9.05 -14.77
N ARG A 205 26.52 10.19 -15.43
CA ARG A 205 26.14 11.42 -14.73
C ARG A 205 24.79 11.26 -14.02
N ARG A 206 23.80 10.65 -14.67
CA ARG A 206 22.50 10.36 -14.07
C ARG A 206 22.62 9.37 -12.92
N ALA A 207 23.38 8.29 -13.10
CA ALA A 207 23.60 7.28 -12.07
C ALA A 207 24.26 7.86 -10.81
N LYS A 208 25.22 8.80 -10.95
CA LYS A 208 25.82 9.47 -9.79
C LYS A 208 24.79 10.34 -9.04
N ILE A 209 23.98 11.10 -9.77
CA ILE A 209 22.93 11.94 -9.17
C ILE A 209 21.87 11.09 -8.48
N GLU A 210 21.45 10.00 -9.11
CA GLU A 210 20.46 9.07 -8.57
C GLU A 210 21.00 8.33 -7.33
N ALA A 211 22.27 7.91 -7.35
CA ALA A 211 22.92 7.33 -6.18
C ALA A 211 23.00 8.30 -5.00
N ASP A 212 23.30 9.58 -5.26
CA ASP A 212 23.33 10.61 -4.24
C ASP A 212 21.92 10.90 -3.66
N ILE A 213 20.89 10.88 -4.50
CA ILE A 213 19.49 11.03 -4.06
C ILE A 213 19.06 9.82 -3.23
N ALA A 214 19.33 8.60 -3.71
CA ALA A 214 18.99 7.36 -3.01
C ALA A 214 19.73 7.25 -1.66
N ALA A 215 20.99 7.68 -1.59
CA ALA A 215 21.75 7.73 -0.35
C ALA A 215 21.12 8.69 0.67
N LYS A 216 20.72 9.89 0.24
CA LYS A 216 20.04 10.88 1.09
C LYS A 216 18.67 10.40 1.57
N GLU A 217 17.88 9.78 0.70
CA GLU A 217 16.57 9.24 1.07
C GLU A 217 16.71 8.10 2.09
N LYS A 218 17.70 7.21 1.90
CA LYS A 218 18.00 6.14 2.84
C LYS A 218 18.43 6.68 4.21
N GLU A 219 19.25 7.74 4.22
CA GLU A 219 19.65 8.42 5.46
C GLU A 219 18.46 9.09 6.16
N GLU A 220 17.59 9.77 5.43
CA GLU A 220 16.38 10.39 6.02
C GLU A 220 15.43 9.33 6.60
N ARG A 221 15.20 8.24 5.86
CA ARG A 221 14.38 7.12 6.34
C ARG A 221 14.98 6.47 7.58
N ALA A 222 16.31 6.31 7.62
CA ALA A 222 17.02 5.79 8.79
C ALA A 222 16.87 6.73 9.99
N ARG A 223 17.06 8.05 9.80
CA ARG A 223 16.90 9.04 10.87
C ARG A 223 15.47 9.08 11.41
N ARG A 224 14.46 9.05 10.53
CA ARG A 224 13.04 9.00 10.95
C ARG A 224 12.73 7.74 11.76
N LYS A 225 13.25 6.59 11.33
CA LYS A 225 13.07 5.32 12.06
C LYS A 225 13.78 5.34 13.42
N GLU A 226 14.93 6.01 13.52
CA GLU A 226 15.66 6.14 14.77
C GLU A 226 14.96 7.10 15.75
N GLU A 227 14.43 8.23 15.27
CA GLU A 227 13.62 9.15 16.08
C GLU A 227 12.36 8.46 16.60
N GLU A 228 11.62 7.74 15.74
CA GLU A 228 10.44 6.99 16.15
C GLU A 228 10.79 5.89 17.18
N ARG A 229 11.87 5.13 16.93
CA ARG A 229 12.33 4.11 17.90
C ARG A 229 12.68 4.75 19.24
N ARG A 230 13.35 5.91 19.23
CA ARG A 230 13.71 6.62 20.45
C ARG A 230 12.47 7.11 21.20
N GLU A 231 11.48 7.66 20.53
CA GLU A 231 10.22 8.08 21.16
C GLU A 231 9.47 6.88 21.77
N GLN A 232 9.46 5.73 21.09
CA GLN A 232 8.88 4.49 21.59
C GLN A 232 9.63 3.96 22.82
N GLU A 233 10.97 3.99 22.80
CA GLU A 233 11.81 3.62 23.96
C GLU A 233 11.52 4.55 25.15
N GLU A 234 11.48 5.86 24.94
CA GLU A 234 11.16 6.84 25.99
C GLU A 234 9.74 6.64 26.56
N GLU A 235 8.76 6.27 25.72
CA GLU A 235 7.42 5.93 26.19
C GLU A 235 7.40 4.60 26.97
N ASN A 236 8.13 3.59 26.49
CA ASN A 236 8.23 2.30 27.17
C ASN A 236 8.91 2.42 28.52
N GLU A 237 10.01 3.17 28.62
CA GLU A 237 10.64 3.46 29.90
C GLU A 237 9.68 4.20 30.85
N ARG A 238 8.88 5.13 30.33
CA ARG A 238 7.87 5.82 31.15
C ARG A 238 6.82 4.85 31.68
N ARG A 239 6.33 3.96 30.81
CA ARG A 239 5.36 2.91 31.17
C ARG A 239 5.95 2.00 32.25
N GLU A 240 7.20 1.56 32.09
CA GLU A 240 7.90 0.71 33.05
C GLU A 240 8.08 1.41 34.41
N ARG A 241 8.55 2.66 34.42
CA ARG A 241 8.70 3.46 35.64
C ARG A 241 7.40 3.56 36.44
N VAL A 242 6.27 3.75 35.75
CA VAL A 242 4.94 3.80 36.38
C VAL A 242 4.55 2.45 36.95
N VAL A 243 4.67 1.38 36.15
CA VAL A 243 4.33 0.03 36.57
C VAL A 243 5.15 -0.41 37.78
N ASP A 244 6.45 -0.14 37.79
CA ASP A 244 7.33 -0.48 38.91
C ASP A 244 7.04 0.35 40.16
N ARG A 245 6.71 1.64 40.02
CA ARG A 245 6.27 2.45 41.15
C ARG A 245 4.98 1.91 41.75
N VAL A 246 3.98 1.63 40.91
CA VAL A 246 2.71 1.03 41.34
C VAL A 246 2.95 -0.33 42.01
N ARG A 247 3.79 -1.19 41.41
CA ARG A 247 4.17 -2.49 41.97
C ARG A 247 4.79 -2.35 43.36
N ARG A 248 5.74 -1.44 43.54
CA ARG A 248 6.39 -1.18 44.85
C ARG A 248 5.40 -0.67 45.88
N GLU A 249 4.57 0.31 45.51
CA GLU A 249 3.59 0.90 46.43
C GLU A 249 2.51 -0.12 46.85
N VAL A 250 2.01 -0.96 45.93
CA VAL A 250 1.07 -2.04 46.29
C VAL A 250 1.73 -3.06 47.22
N ARG A 251 3.00 -3.44 46.99
CA ARG A 251 3.71 -4.37 47.88
C ARG A 251 3.93 -3.81 49.27
N GLN A 252 4.21 -2.51 49.39
CA GLN A 252 4.47 -1.85 50.67
C GLN A 252 3.19 -1.52 51.43
N ARG A 253 2.23 -0.84 50.79
CA ARG A 253 1.03 -0.28 51.44
C ARG A 253 -0.24 -1.11 51.22
N GLY A 254 -0.21 -2.06 50.30
CA GLY A 254 -1.39 -2.86 49.91
C GLY A 254 -2.39 -2.11 49.02
N CYS A 255 -2.22 -0.81 48.78
CA CYS A 255 -3.08 -0.04 47.88
C CYS A 255 -2.36 1.15 47.24
N VAL A 256 -2.85 1.58 46.07
CA VAL A 256 -2.32 2.71 45.29
C VAL A 256 -3.45 3.47 44.62
N ASP A 257 -3.41 4.80 44.68
CA ASP A 257 -4.29 5.67 43.90
C ASP A 257 -3.73 5.85 42.48
N LEU A 258 -4.41 5.27 41.47
CA LEU A 258 -3.99 5.38 40.07
C LEU A 258 -4.23 6.78 39.50
N LEU A 259 -5.15 7.59 40.07
CA LEU A 259 -5.36 8.98 39.67
C LEU A 259 -4.17 9.84 40.07
N GLU A 260 -3.65 9.66 41.28
CA GLU A 260 -2.48 10.40 41.76
C GLU A 260 -1.24 10.07 40.91
N GLN A 261 -1.03 8.79 40.59
CA GLN A 261 0.07 8.37 39.71
C GLN A 261 -0.10 8.94 38.29
N GLY A 262 -1.35 9.06 37.81
CA GLY A 262 -1.66 9.66 36.50
C GLY A 262 -1.28 11.13 36.46
N ARG A 263 -1.68 11.88 37.49
CA ARG A 263 -1.35 13.30 37.63
C ARG A 263 0.16 13.55 37.71
N LYS A 264 0.91 12.69 38.42
CA LYS A 264 2.38 12.79 38.51
C LYS A 264 3.07 12.66 37.15
N GLU A 265 2.50 11.87 36.24
CA GLU A 265 3.06 11.59 34.91
C GLU A 265 2.41 12.41 33.79
N GLY A 266 1.43 13.25 34.12
CA GLY A 266 0.64 14.02 33.14
C GLY A 266 -0.25 13.16 32.25
N LYS A 267 -0.77 12.05 32.77
CA LYS A 267 -1.61 11.08 32.05
C LYS A 267 -2.96 10.86 32.75
N ASP A 268 -3.94 10.42 31.96
CA ASP A 268 -5.28 10.18 32.46
C ASP A 268 -5.40 8.88 33.27
N ARG A 269 -6.44 8.82 34.11
CA ARG A 269 -6.84 7.61 34.86
C ARG A 269 -6.94 6.39 33.95
N LEU A 270 -7.58 6.55 32.80
CA LEU A 270 -7.82 5.48 31.85
C LEU A 270 -6.52 4.93 31.27
N TRP A 271 -5.53 5.80 31.03
CA TRP A 271 -4.22 5.39 30.53
C TRP A 271 -3.50 4.49 31.53
N ILE A 272 -3.40 4.91 32.80
CA ILE A 272 -2.78 4.07 33.85
C ILE A 272 -3.57 2.79 34.07
N THR A 273 -4.90 2.86 34.10
CA THR A 273 -5.74 1.67 34.29
C THR A 273 -5.50 0.63 33.19
N ARG A 274 -5.39 1.07 31.92
CA ARG A 274 -5.06 0.19 30.79
C ARG A 274 -3.64 -0.34 30.90
N LEU A 275 -2.68 0.51 31.27
CA LEU A 275 -1.30 0.12 31.46
C LEU A 275 -1.15 -0.98 32.52
N VAL A 276 -1.77 -0.81 33.69
CA VAL A 276 -1.74 -1.79 34.79
C VAL A 276 -2.43 -3.11 34.42
N LYS A 277 -3.50 -3.05 33.62
CA LYS A 277 -4.17 -4.24 33.09
C LYS A 277 -3.29 -4.97 32.05
N ALA A 278 -2.72 -4.23 31.11
CA ALA A 278 -1.88 -4.76 30.05
C ALA A 278 -0.55 -5.33 30.57
N SER A 279 0.00 -4.75 31.64
CA SER A 279 1.24 -5.24 32.26
C SER A 279 1.08 -6.57 33.01
N GLY A 280 -0.15 -7.09 33.15
CA GLY A 280 -0.43 -8.33 33.87
C GLY A 280 -0.21 -8.24 35.39
N LEU A 281 -0.07 -7.02 35.93
CA LEU A 281 0.29 -6.80 37.34
C LEU A 281 -0.80 -7.33 38.30
N LEU A 282 -2.07 -7.32 37.88
CA LEU A 282 -3.18 -7.90 38.64
C LEU A 282 -2.99 -9.39 38.89
N SER A 283 -2.58 -10.14 37.87
CA SER A 283 -2.34 -11.57 37.97
C SER A 283 -1.06 -11.87 38.74
N GLN A 284 0.00 -11.08 38.52
CA GLN A 284 1.29 -11.27 39.19
C GLN A 284 1.24 -11.02 40.70
N LEU A 285 0.40 -10.09 41.17
CA LEU A 285 0.30 -9.74 42.59
C LEU A 285 -0.81 -10.51 43.32
N SER A 286 -1.69 -11.20 42.59
CA SER A 286 -2.69 -12.07 43.19
C SER A 286 -2.03 -13.42 43.51
N THR A 287 -1.95 -13.76 44.79
CA THR A 287 -1.44 -15.05 45.27
C THR A 287 -2.58 -15.87 45.87
N GLU A 288 -2.35 -17.15 46.15
CA GLU A 288 -3.31 -17.92 46.94
C GLU A 288 -3.56 -17.21 48.28
N GLY A 289 -4.82 -16.88 48.58
CA GLY A 289 -5.21 -16.08 49.76
C GLY A 289 -5.14 -14.56 49.62
N SER A 290 -4.72 -14.02 48.45
CA SER A 290 -4.80 -12.58 48.18
C SER A 290 -5.35 -12.26 46.79
N LYS A 291 -6.22 -11.25 46.70
CA LYS A 291 -6.79 -10.80 45.43
C LYS A 291 -6.52 -9.34 45.19
N VAL A 292 -5.96 -9.01 44.03
CA VAL A 292 -5.76 -7.63 43.60
C VAL A 292 -6.87 -7.22 42.63
N MET A 293 -7.47 -6.05 42.86
CA MET A 293 -8.52 -5.51 42.01
C MET A 293 -8.40 -4.00 41.86
N ILE A 294 -9.02 -3.46 40.80
CA ILE A 294 -9.14 -2.03 40.55
C ILE A 294 -10.56 -1.60 40.90
N THR A 295 -10.71 -0.64 41.82
CA THR A 295 -12.01 -0.09 42.21
C THR A 295 -12.55 0.88 41.16
N GLY A 296 -13.87 1.17 41.21
CA GLY A 296 -14.51 2.13 40.30
C GLY A 296 -13.93 3.56 40.38
N ASP A 297 -13.39 3.91 41.56
CA ASP A 297 -12.75 5.20 41.80
C ASP A 297 -11.32 5.29 41.27
N GLY A 298 -10.72 4.16 40.85
CA GLY A 298 -9.37 4.11 40.31
C GLY A 298 -8.30 3.76 41.34
N TRP A 299 -8.66 3.07 42.42
CA TRP A 299 -7.68 2.53 43.36
C TRP A 299 -7.31 1.10 42.98
N LEU A 300 -6.02 0.79 43.01
CA LEU A 300 -5.52 -0.57 42.94
C LEU A 300 -5.35 -1.10 44.36
N VAL A 301 -6.12 -2.12 44.74
CA VAL A 301 -6.18 -2.63 46.12
C VAL A 301 -5.86 -4.12 46.14
N LYS A 302 -4.94 -4.52 47.03
CA LYS A 302 -4.65 -5.90 47.37
C LYS A 302 -5.41 -6.27 48.65
N VAL A 303 -6.33 -7.22 48.53
CA VAL A 303 -7.11 -7.75 49.64
C VAL A 303 -6.47 -9.06 50.09
N ASP A 304 -5.78 -9.01 51.23
CA ASP A 304 -5.17 -10.17 51.89
C ASP A 304 -6.11 -10.74 52.97
N GLN A 305 -5.81 -11.96 53.44
CA GLN A 305 -6.53 -12.60 54.55
C GLN A 305 -6.58 -11.72 55.82
N GLU A 306 -5.52 -10.97 56.12
CA GLU A 306 -5.46 -10.07 57.27
C GLU A 306 -6.47 -8.92 57.19
N ILE A 307 -6.61 -8.31 56.00
CA ILE A 307 -7.58 -7.23 55.77
C ILE A 307 -9.00 -7.78 55.91
N MET A 308 -9.26 -8.97 55.36
CA MET A 308 -10.55 -9.63 55.51
C MET A 308 -10.84 -9.99 56.98
N ALA A 309 -9.86 -10.53 57.71
CA ALA A 309 -10.01 -10.86 59.13
C ALA A 309 -10.28 -9.61 59.98
N GLN A 310 -9.61 -8.49 59.68
CA GLN A 310 -9.90 -7.20 60.33
C GLN A 310 -11.34 -6.74 60.03
N ALA A 311 -11.75 -6.78 58.76
CA ALA A 311 -13.10 -6.38 58.36
C ALA A 311 -14.18 -7.23 59.02
N TYR A 312 -13.97 -8.55 59.15
CA TYR A 312 -14.89 -9.45 59.86
C TYR A 312 -14.95 -9.17 61.35
N ARG A 313 -13.82 -8.91 62.03
CA ARG A 313 -13.82 -8.52 63.44
C ARG A 313 -14.62 -7.24 63.68
N ASP A 314 -14.43 -6.23 62.82
CA ASP A 314 -15.16 -4.98 62.92
C ASP A 314 -16.66 -5.16 62.62
N ALA A 315 -16.99 -6.04 61.66
CA ALA A 315 -18.37 -6.41 61.35
C ALA A 315 -19.05 -7.18 62.50
N GLU A 316 -18.36 -8.11 63.17
CA GLU A 316 -18.87 -8.82 64.35
C GLU A 316 -19.17 -7.87 65.50
N MET A 317 -18.26 -6.94 65.80
CA MET A 317 -18.47 -5.91 66.83
C MET A 317 -19.65 -5.00 66.52
N PHE A 318 -19.86 -4.68 65.23
CA PHE A 318 -21.01 -3.90 64.80
C PHE A 318 -22.31 -4.71 64.87
N GLY A 319 -22.29 -5.96 64.40
CA GLY A 319 -23.42 -6.88 64.43
C GLY A 319 -23.91 -7.15 65.85
N ALA A 320 -23.00 -7.33 66.82
CA ALA A 320 -23.36 -7.51 68.22
C ALA A 320 -24.22 -6.35 68.79
N LYS A 321 -24.06 -5.14 68.25
CA LYS A 321 -24.84 -3.95 68.64
C LYS A 321 -26.14 -3.79 67.85
N HIS A 322 -26.24 -4.40 66.66
CA HIS A 322 -27.35 -4.22 65.70
C HIS A 322 -28.15 -5.52 65.44
N GLY A 323 -28.20 -6.43 66.42
CA GLY A 323 -29.02 -7.64 66.34
C GLY A 323 -28.46 -8.73 65.41
N GLY A 324 -27.13 -8.77 65.24
CA GLY A 324 -26.41 -9.84 64.53
C GLY A 324 -26.46 -9.78 63.01
N ARG A 325 -26.98 -8.68 62.43
CA ARG A 325 -27.07 -8.50 60.96
C ARG A 325 -26.08 -7.44 60.51
N VAL A 326 -25.39 -7.72 59.40
CA VAL A 326 -24.48 -6.78 58.72
C VAL A 326 -24.79 -6.84 57.23
N GLY A 327 -25.09 -5.70 56.63
CA GLY A 327 -25.31 -5.56 55.19
C GLY A 327 -24.00 -5.57 54.40
N PHE A 328 -24.09 -5.87 53.10
CA PHE A 328 -22.91 -5.85 52.22
C PHE A 328 -22.27 -4.46 52.10
N GLU A 329 -23.07 -3.39 52.12
CA GLU A 329 -22.56 -2.01 52.09
C GLU A 329 -21.72 -1.70 53.35
N GLU A 330 -22.18 -2.15 54.52
CA GLU A 330 -21.47 -1.99 55.79
C GLU A 330 -20.17 -2.79 55.80
N LEU A 331 -20.21 -4.04 55.32
CA LEU A 331 -19.01 -4.88 55.12
C LEU A 331 -18.00 -4.21 54.18
N GLY A 332 -18.47 -3.61 53.09
CA GLY A 332 -17.64 -2.81 52.19
C GLY A 332 -16.98 -1.65 52.92
N GLY A 333 -17.71 -0.93 53.77
CA GLY A 333 -17.17 0.14 54.60
C GLY A 333 -16.14 -0.34 55.64
N PHE A 334 -16.33 -1.51 56.24
CA PHE A 334 -15.32 -2.13 57.13
C PHE A 334 -14.04 -2.48 56.36
N MET A 335 -14.17 -3.08 55.18
CA MET A 335 -13.02 -3.38 54.31
C MET A 335 -12.28 -2.11 53.88
N GLU A 336 -13.00 -1.06 53.48
CA GLU A 336 -12.40 0.22 53.10
C GLU A 336 -11.59 0.83 54.26
N ARG A 337 -12.15 0.81 55.49
CA ARG A 337 -11.43 1.27 56.68
C ARG A 337 -10.17 0.45 56.95
N ALA A 338 -10.24 -0.87 56.84
CA ALA A 338 -9.09 -1.75 57.03
C ALA A 338 -7.98 -1.48 55.99
N VAL A 339 -8.34 -1.31 54.72
CA VAL A 339 -7.40 -0.95 53.64
C VAL A 339 -6.77 0.42 53.91
N ARG A 340 -7.56 1.44 54.26
CA ARG A 340 -7.07 2.79 54.59
C ARG A 340 -6.17 2.80 55.83
N ALA A 341 -6.47 1.97 56.83
CA ALA A 341 -5.64 1.83 58.02
C ALA A 341 -4.26 1.26 57.66
N ARG A 342 -4.22 0.22 56.81
CA ARG A 342 -2.96 -0.36 56.30
C ARG A 342 -2.18 0.63 55.43
N ALA A 343 -2.86 1.47 54.66
CA ALA A 343 -2.21 2.48 53.83
C ALA A 343 -1.49 3.59 54.62
N LYS A 344 -1.92 3.81 55.88
CA LYS A 344 -1.36 4.82 56.79
C LYS A 344 -0.27 4.26 57.71
N ALA A 345 -0.24 2.95 57.91
CA ALA A 345 0.81 2.24 58.65
C ALA A 345 2.07 2.14 57.77
#